data_AF-A0A359E5F4-F1
#
_entry.id   AF-A0A359E5F4-F1
#
_cell.length_a   1.000
_cell.length_b   1.000
_cell.length_c   1.000
_cell.angle_alpha   90.00
_cell.angle_beta   90.00
_cell.angle_gamma   90.00
#
_symmetry.space_group_name_H-M   'P 1'
#
loop_
_entity.id
_entity.type
_entity.pdbx_description
1 polymer ?
#
loop_
_entity_poly.entity_id
_entity_poly.type
_entity_poly.pdbx_seq_one_letter_code
_entity_poly.pdbx_strand_id
1 'polypeptide(L)'
;MKLTDLSGLSSKRLEALSSEGIHSATDLLNFFPRRFLDRSNTQKIKHLAGSGEEITVAGKVTTINMAGYGRKKRLEVTINDG
;
A
#
# COMPACT_ATOMS: atom_id res chain seq x y z
N MET A 1 -21.30 17.71 -9.22
CA MET A 1 -21.30 16.23 -9.14
C MET A 1 -21.12 15.83 -7.68
N LYS A 2 -21.99 14.98 -7.15
CA LYS A 2 -21.88 14.50 -5.76
C LYS A 2 -20.92 13.32 -5.71
N LEU A 3 -20.27 13.11 -4.58
CA LEU A 3 -19.39 11.95 -4.39
C LEU A 3 -20.16 10.61 -4.51
N THR A 4 -21.44 10.60 -4.17
CA THR A 4 -22.33 9.44 -4.33
C THR A 4 -22.51 8.98 -5.78
N ASP A 5 -22.24 9.86 -6.75
CA ASP A 5 -22.39 9.58 -8.17
C ASP A 5 -21.17 8.80 -8.71
N LEU A 6 -20.08 8.70 -7.92
CA LEU A 6 -18.86 7.97 -8.27
C LEU A 6 -18.97 6.49 -7.90
N SER A 7 -18.65 5.62 -8.85
CA SER A 7 -18.61 4.17 -8.61
C SER A 7 -17.53 3.79 -7.59
N GLY A 8 -17.85 2.85 -6.70
CA GLY A 8 -16.86 2.30 -5.76
C GLY A 8 -16.70 3.09 -4.45
N LEU A 9 -17.52 4.12 -4.21
CA LEU A 9 -17.59 4.79 -2.90
C LEU A 9 -18.72 4.19 -2.07
N SER A 10 -18.36 3.49 -0.98
CA SER A 10 -19.32 3.04 0.03
C SER A 10 -19.59 4.15 1.06
N SER A 11 -20.64 4.01 1.86
CA SER A 11 -20.96 4.94 2.96
C SER A 11 -19.76 5.22 3.87
N LYS A 12 -19.02 4.17 4.26
CA LYS A 12 -17.80 4.31 5.08
C LYS A 12 -16.69 5.10 4.38
N ARG A 13 -16.54 4.96 3.06
CA ARG A 13 -15.55 5.73 2.30
C ARG A 13 -15.97 7.20 2.20
N LEU A 14 -17.26 7.47 2.04
CA LEU A 14 -17.81 8.82 2.03
C LEU A 14 -17.64 9.51 3.38
N GLU A 15 -17.89 8.81 4.48
CA GLU A 15 -17.63 9.31 5.84
C GLU A 15 -16.14 9.64 6.04
N ALA A 16 -15.23 8.76 5.62
CA ALA A 16 -13.79 9.00 5.70
C ALA A 16 -13.33 10.18 4.84
N LEU A 17 -13.87 10.33 3.63
CA LEU A 17 -13.59 11.51 2.78
C LEU A 17 -14.10 12.78 3.44
N SER A 18 -15.32 12.75 4.00
CA SER A 18 -15.90 13.88 4.71
C SER A 18 -15.10 14.26 5.96
N SER A 19 -14.54 13.30 6.70
CA SER A 19 -13.68 13.60 7.85
C SER A 19 -12.35 14.26 7.46
N GLU A 20 -11.90 14.02 6.22
CA GLU A 20 -10.72 14.67 5.63
C GLU A 20 -11.08 15.98 4.89
N GLY A 21 -12.32 16.48 5.02
CA GLY A 21 -12.78 17.74 4.44
C GLY A 21 -13.17 17.67 2.95
N ILE A 22 -13.36 16.46 2.41
CA ILE A 22 -13.71 16.23 1.01
C ILE A 22 -15.21 15.99 0.90
N HIS A 23 -15.95 16.98 0.38
CA HIS A 23 -17.41 16.94 0.28
C HIS A 23 -17.93 16.89 -1.16
N SER A 24 -17.10 17.25 -2.13
CA SER A 24 -17.43 17.29 -3.54
C SER A 24 -16.40 16.58 -4.42
N ALA A 25 -16.78 16.25 -5.65
CA ALA A 25 -15.86 15.71 -6.64
C ALA A 25 -14.70 16.70 -6.96
N THR A 26 -14.95 18.01 -6.86
CA THR A 26 -13.94 19.05 -7.06
C THR A 26 -12.92 19.05 -5.92
N ASP A 27 -13.36 18.86 -4.68
CA ASP A 27 -12.45 18.76 -3.53
C ASP A 27 -11.54 17.54 -3.68
N LEU A 28 -12.11 16.42 -4.11
CA LEU A 28 -11.36 15.18 -4.36
C LEU A 28 -10.33 15.35 -5.48
N LEU A 29 -10.70 16.06 -6.56
CA LEU A 29 -9.78 16.34 -7.67
C LEU A 29 -8.59 17.21 -7.23
N ASN A 30 -8.82 18.13 -6.29
CA ASN A 30 -7.78 19.00 -5.73
C ASN A 30 -7.08 18.40 -4.50
N PHE A 31 -7.43 17.16 -4.11
CA PHE A 31 -6.78 16.45 -3.02
C PHE A 31 -5.53 15.74 -3.54
N PHE A 32 -4.44 16.50 -3.68
CA PHE A 32 -3.20 16.00 -4.26
C PHE A 32 -2.51 14.95 -3.37
N PRO A 33 -1.83 13.94 -3.97
CA PRO A 33 -1.07 12.95 -3.21
C PRO A 33 0.04 13.60 -2.37
N ARG A 34 0.21 13.16 -1.11
CA ARG A 34 1.29 13.64 -0.23
C ARG A 34 2.67 13.12 -0.62
N ARG A 35 2.74 11.93 -1.22
CA ARG A 35 3.97 11.27 -1.66
C ARG A 35 3.69 10.43 -2.89
N PHE A 36 4.60 10.47 -3.86
CA PHE A 36 4.66 9.52 -4.95
C PHE A 36 5.62 8.37 -4.58
N LEU A 37 5.15 7.13 -4.65
CA LEU A 37 6.00 5.95 -4.49
C LEU A 37 6.24 5.36 -5.87
N ASP A 38 7.44 5.58 -6.41
CA ASP A 38 7.84 4.99 -7.68
C ASP A 38 8.16 3.50 -7.49
N ARG A 39 7.37 2.64 -8.13
CA ARG A 39 7.56 1.18 -8.13
C ARG A 39 8.05 0.63 -9.47
N SER A 40 8.46 1.50 -10.40
CA SER A 40 9.00 1.09 -11.69
C SER A 40 10.39 0.47 -11.57
N ASN A 41 11.19 0.94 -10.61
CA ASN A 41 12.55 0.46 -10.39
C ASN A 41 12.58 -0.76 -9.46
N THR A 42 12.72 -1.94 -10.04
CA THR A 42 12.88 -3.19 -9.30
C THR A 42 14.34 -3.58 -9.20
N GLN A 43 14.83 -3.79 -7.98
CA GLN A 43 16.20 -4.21 -7.69
C GLN A 43 16.30 -5.73 -7.51
N LYS A 44 17.47 -6.30 -7.80
CA LYS A 44 17.78 -7.70 -7.46
C LYS A 44 18.16 -7.81 -5.98
N ILE A 45 17.72 -8.88 -5.32
CA ILE A 45 17.95 -9.12 -3.89
C ILE A 45 19.46 -9.14 -3.56
N LYS A 46 20.28 -9.66 -4.47
CA LYS A 46 21.75 -9.70 -4.31
C LYS A 46 22.44 -8.32 -4.30
N HIS A 47 21.76 -7.27 -4.75
CA HIS A 47 22.33 -5.91 -4.82
C HIS A 47 21.89 -5.02 -3.65
N LEU A 48 21.13 -5.56 -2.71
CA LEU A 48 20.59 -4.79 -1.59
C LEU A 48 21.67 -4.57 -0.52
N ALA A 49 21.87 -3.31 -0.13
CA ALA A 49 22.84 -2.94 0.89
C ALA A 49 22.38 -3.22 2.33
N GLY A 50 21.07 -3.45 2.55
CA GLY A 50 20.51 -3.74 3.87
C GLY A 50 20.45 -2.53 4.82
N SER A 51 20.61 -1.32 4.30
CA SER A 51 20.74 -0.03 5.01
C SER A 51 19.43 0.62 5.43
N GLY A 52 18.30 -0.10 5.41
CA GLY A 52 16.98 0.41 5.83
C GLY A 52 16.24 1.25 4.78
N GLU A 53 16.68 1.19 3.53
CA GLU A 53 16.07 1.89 2.40
C GLU A 53 14.74 1.24 1.96
N GLU A 54 13.74 2.03 1.54
CA GLU A 54 12.55 1.50 0.86
C GLU A 54 12.93 1.07 -0.57
N ILE A 55 12.87 -0.23 -0.83
CA ILE A 55 13.20 -0.84 -2.12
C ILE A 55 12.02 -1.66 -2.67
N THR A 56 12.01 -1.87 -3.99
CA THR A 56 11.07 -2.81 -4.64
C THR A 56 11.85 -3.99 -5.21
N VAL A 57 11.41 -5.21 -4.89
CA VAL A 57 11.97 -6.46 -5.43
C VAL A 57 10.85 -7.31 -6.01
N ALA A 58 11.17 -8.11 -7.04
CA ALA A 58 10.25 -9.08 -7.62
C ALA A 58 10.91 -10.46 -7.59
N GLY A 59 10.17 -11.45 -7.07
CA GLY A 59 10.66 -12.82 -6.93
C GLY A 59 9.53 -13.79 -6.65
N LYS A 60 9.87 -15.07 -6.60
CA LYS A 60 8.95 -16.14 -6.25
C LYS A 60 8.92 -16.33 -4.74
N VAL A 61 7.72 -16.44 -4.17
CA VAL A 61 7.54 -16.88 -2.79
C VAL A 61 7.89 -18.36 -2.69
N THR A 62 8.85 -18.71 -1.83
CA THR A 62 9.32 -20.08 -1.63
C THR A 62 8.79 -20.69 -0.33
N THR A 63 8.48 -19.87 0.66
CA THR A 63 7.98 -20.35 1.96
C THR A 63 7.02 -19.31 2.55
N ILE A 64 5.96 -19.81 3.17
CA ILE A 64 4.99 -19.02 3.92
C ILE A 64 4.77 -19.74 5.26
N ASN A 65 4.99 -19.04 6.37
CA ASN A 65 4.80 -19.59 7.71
C ASN A 65 4.22 -18.55 8.66
N MET A 66 3.40 -19.00 9.61
CA MET A 66 2.95 -18.17 10.73
C MET A 66 3.88 -18.43 11.92
N ALA A 67 4.59 -17.40 12.34
CA ALA A 67 5.54 -17.49 13.46
C ALA A 67 5.00 -16.79 14.72
N GLY A 68 5.33 -17.33 15.89
CA GLY A 68 4.87 -16.81 17.19
C GLY A 68 3.43 -17.18 17.55
N TYR A 69 2.98 -16.71 18.71
CA TYR A 69 1.66 -17.00 19.27
C TYR A 69 1.01 -15.76 19.91
N GLY A 70 -0.33 -15.75 20.00
CA GLY A 70 -1.10 -14.65 20.57
C GLY A 70 -0.78 -13.31 19.90
N ARG A 71 -0.46 -12.29 20.71
CA ARG A 71 -0.14 -10.93 20.24
C ARG A 71 1.17 -10.82 19.44
N LYS A 72 2.05 -11.84 19.48
CA LYS A 72 3.32 -11.87 18.73
C LYS A 72 3.24 -12.69 17.44
N LYS A 73 2.03 -13.12 17.05
CA LYS A 73 1.80 -13.88 15.83
C LYS A 73 2.05 -12.99 14.61
N ARG A 74 2.88 -13.46 13.67
CA ARG A 74 3.25 -12.73 12.45
C ARG A 74 3.35 -13.67 11.26
N LEU A 75 3.13 -13.13 10.07
CA LEU A 75 3.36 -13.84 8.81
C LEU A 75 4.81 -13.64 8.41
N GLU A 76 5.54 -14.72 8.22
CA GLU A 76 6.88 -14.73 7.63
C GLU A 76 6.77 -15.32 6.21
N VAL A 77 7.44 -14.65 5.27
CA VAL A 77 7.44 -15.03 3.85
C VAL A 77 8.87 -14.95 3.36
N THR A 78 9.34 -16.05 2.78
CA THR A 78 10.65 -16.10 2.11
C THR A 78 10.44 -15.94 0.60
N ILE A 79 11.21 -15.04 0.00
CA ILE A 79 11.22 -14.76 -1.44
C ILE A 79 12.60 -15.05 -2.04
N ASN A 80 12.61 -15.51 -3.28
CA ASN A 80 13.80 -15.78 -4.08
C ASN A 80 13.61 -15.18 -5.48
N ASP A 81 14.60 -14.43 -6.00
CA ASP A 81 14.55 -13.72 -7.28
C ASP A 81 15.40 -14.36 -8.41
N GLY A 82 15.85 -15.60 -8.21
CA GLY A 82 16.68 -16.37 -9.13
C GLY A 82 18.14 -16.47 -8.68
#